data_AF-A0A6V7X2X8-F1
#
_entry.id   AF-A0A6V7X2X8-F1
#
_cell.length_a   1.000
_cell.length_b   1.000
_cell.length_c   1.000
_cell.angle_alpha   90.00
_cell.angle_beta   90.00
_cell.angle_gamma   90.00
#
_symmetry.space_group_name_H-M   'P 1'
#
loop_
_entity.id
_entity.type
_entity.pdbx_description
1 polymer ?
#
loop_
_entity_poly.entity_id
_entity_poly.type
_entity_poly.pdbx_seq_one_letter_code
_entity_poly.pdbx_strand_id
1 'polypeptide(L)'
;MANNCLKKPSKRIGFRKKFKIQRKAREHSKKLKKIDKKSGRKNKRKEKFCSIPNKCPFKIDLIKEAKEIQKQLKEEIKEKKLKLKEINKVLKNEENLEEKIPIFTNLFRKDLKEIEGNERVDRDLKKARKKIKRMRKRTNKAAEKLADDFSVVMEL
;
A
#
# COMPACT_ATOMS: atom_id res chain seq x y z
N MET A 1 21.19 55.40 39.17
CA MET A 1 20.98 54.09 38.52
C MET A 1 19.85 54.22 37.51
N ALA A 2 20.15 54.22 36.22
CA ALA A 2 19.13 54.32 35.18
C ALA A 2 18.43 52.96 35.03
N ASN A 3 17.29 52.80 35.69
CA ASN A 3 16.38 51.68 35.47
C ASN A 3 15.83 51.80 34.05
N ASN A 4 16.54 51.20 33.09
CA ASN A 4 16.21 51.04 31.68
C ASN A 4 14.72 51.30 31.36
N CYS A 5 14.42 52.54 30.99
CA CYS A 5 13.12 53.06 30.56
C CYS A 5 12.67 52.54 29.19
N LEU A 6 12.96 51.27 28.87
CA LEU A 6 12.49 50.62 27.66
C LEU A 6 11.30 49.74 28.04
N LYS A 7 10.10 50.14 27.63
CA LYS A 7 8.86 49.35 27.76
C LYS A 7 8.97 48.08 26.90
N LYS A 8 9.76 47.10 27.34
CA LYS A 8 9.96 45.83 26.64
C LYS A 8 8.70 44.97 26.82
N PRO A 9 8.11 44.45 25.73
CA PRO A 9 6.96 43.57 25.85
C PRO A 9 7.39 42.26 26.53
N SER A 10 6.52 41.74 27.39
CA SER A 10 6.73 40.44 28.03
C SER A 10 6.65 39.31 26.99
N LYS A 11 7.55 38.33 27.10
CA LYS A 11 7.48 37.06 26.36
C LYS A 11 6.34 36.14 26.84
N ARG A 12 5.74 36.43 28.00
CA ARG A 12 4.69 35.60 28.60
C ARG A 12 3.42 35.66 27.76
N ILE A 13 2.92 34.51 27.32
CA ILE A 13 1.68 34.42 26.56
C ILE A 13 0.53 34.14 27.53
N GLY A 14 -0.41 35.09 27.63
CA GLY A 14 -1.63 34.87 28.40
C GLY A 14 -2.47 33.71 27.85
N PHE A 15 -3.17 33.00 28.75
CA PHE A 15 -3.94 31.80 28.41
C PHE A 15 -4.93 32.00 27.26
N ARG A 16 -5.65 33.14 27.25
CA ARG A 16 -6.57 33.53 26.16
C ARG A 16 -5.89 33.61 24.80
N LYS A 17 -4.66 34.16 24.74
CA LYS A 17 -3.87 34.25 23.50
C LYS A 17 -3.43 32.86 23.05
N LYS A 18 -2.94 32.01 23.98
CA LYS A 18 -2.55 30.62 23.71
C LYS A 18 -3.72 29.81 23.12
N PHE A 19 -4.90 29.91 23.71
CA PHE A 19 -6.10 29.23 23.23
C PHE A 19 -6.53 29.71 21.84
N LYS A 20 -6.52 31.03 21.59
CA LYS A 20 -6.82 31.58 20.25
C LYS A 20 -5.82 31.10 19.18
N ILE A 21 -4.53 31.06 19.51
CA ILE A 21 -3.49 30.57 18.59
C ILE A 21 -3.74 29.09 18.26
N GLN A 22 -3.97 28.26 19.27
CA GLN A 22 -4.28 26.84 19.07
C GLN A 22 -5.54 26.65 18.21
N ARG A 23 -6.60 27.42 18.48
CA ARG A 23 -7.84 27.36 17.70
C ARG A 23 -7.60 27.74 16.24
N LYS A 24 -6.91 28.85 15.99
CA LYS A 24 -6.56 29.31 14.63
C LYS A 24 -5.70 28.28 13.88
N ALA A 25 -4.68 27.71 14.53
CA ALA A 25 -3.84 26.68 13.94
C ALA A 25 -4.64 25.42 13.58
N ARG A 26 -5.52 24.95 14.48
CA ARG A 26 -6.41 23.82 14.23
C ARG A 26 -7.35 24.07 13.06
N GLU A 27 -7.97 25.25 13.01
CA GLU A 27 -8.87 25.65 11.92
C GLU A 27 -8.14 25.73 10.58
N HIS A 28 -6.95 26.34 10.56
CA HIS A 28 -6.11 26.44 9.37
C HIS A 28 -5.73 25.04 8.84
N SER A 29 -5.21 24.16 9.69
CA SER A 29 -4.88 22.79 9.30
C SER A 29 -6.09 21.99 8.84
N LYS A 30 -7.28 22.21 9.42
CA LYS A 30 -8.54 21.61 8.93
C LYS A 30 -8.91 22.14 7.55
N LYS A 31 -8.72 23.43 7.28
CA LYS A 31 -8.96 24.04 5.96
C LYS A 31 -7.99 23.51 4.92
N LEU A 32 -6.68 23.46 5.21
CA LEU A 32 -5.67 22.86 4.32
C LEU A 32 -6.03 21.43 3.94
N LYS A 33 -6.36 20.57 4.93
CA LYS A 33 -6.80 19.19 4.65
C LYS A 33 -8.03 19.11 3.75
N LYS A 34 -8.98 20.04 3.87
CA LYS A 34 -10.16 20.09 2.99
C LYS A 34 -9.77 20.54 1.57
N ILE A 35 -8.90 21.53 1.46
CA ILE A 35 -8.38 22.02 0.17
C ILE A 35 -7.58 20.92 -0.52
N ASP A 36 -6.68 20.24 0.18
CA ASP A 36 -5.87 19.13 -0.37
C ASP A 36 -6.74 18.00 -0.90
N LYS A 37 -7.77 17.61 -0.14
CA LYS A 37 -8.75 16.60 -0.57
C LYS A 37 -9.53 17.01 -1.81
N LYS A 38 -9.89 18.29 -1.94
CA LYS A 38 -10.61 18.85 -3.10
C LYS A 38 -9.70 19.07 -4.31
N SER A 39 -8.41 19.34 -4.08
CA SER A 39 -7.45 19.72 -5.12
C SER A 39 -7.15 18.64 -6.15
N GLY A 40 -7.71 17.42 -6.01
CA GLY A 40 -7.55 16.35 -7.00
C GLY A 40 -6.09 15.89 -7.19
N ARG A 41 -5.14 16.39 -6.40
CA ARG A 41 -3.69 16.07 -6.46
C ARG A 41 -3.36 14.63 -6.03
N LYS A 42 -4.31 13.71 -6.16
CA LYS A 42 -4.06 12.27 -6.15
C LYS A 42 -3.21 11.83 -7.34
N ASN A 43 -3.17 12.65 -8.40
CA ASN A 43 -2.10 12.57 -9.37
C ASN A 43 -0.86 13.17 -8.70
N LYS A 44 -0.14 12.32 -7.97
CA LYS A 44 1.26 12.55 -7.62
C LYS A 44 1.93 12.96 -8.92
N ARG A 45 2.10 14.26 -9.17
CA ARG A 45 3.06 14.73 -10.16
C ARG A 45 4.33 14.00 -9.74
N LYS A 46 4.78 13.05 -10.57
CA LYS A 46 5.96 12.22 -10.27
C LYS A 46 6.98 13.20 -9.71
N GLU A 47 7.38 12.96 -8.47
CA GLU A 47 8.29 13.86 -7.76
C GLU A 47 9.41 14.18 -8.73
N LYS A 48 9.60 15.47 -9.04
CA LYS A 48 10.57 15.86 -10.05
C LYS A 48 11.90 15.35 -9.55
N PHE A 49 12.44 14.33 -10.20
CA PHE A 49 13.69 13.72 -9.79
C PHE A 49 14.76 14.82 -9.74
N CYS A 50 15.46 14.90 -8.61
CA CYS A 50 16.63 15.76 -8.50
C CYS A 50 17.70 15.18 -9.41
N SER A 51 17.88 15.78 -10.59
CA SER A 51 18.90 15.36 -11.55
C SER A 51 20.29 15.73 -11.03
N ILE A 52 21.29 14.91 -11.34
CA ILE A 52 22.68 15.22 -11.02
C ILE A 52 23.04 16.59 -11.60
N PRO A 53 23.47 17.55 -10.77
CA PRO A 53 23.82 18.89 -11.25
C PRO A 53 24.93 18.86 -12.31
N ASN A 54 24.87 19.75 -13.31
CA ASN A 54 25.89 19.86 -14.37
C ASN A 54 27.29 20.22 -13.86
N LYS A 55 27.38 20.84 -12.67
CA LYS A 55 28.66 21.21 -12.03
C LYS A 55 29.39 20.00 -11.43
N CYS A 56 28.77 18.83 -11.35
CA CYS A 56 29.39 17.66 -10.78
C CYS A 56 30.39 17.04 -11.78
N PRO A 57 31.68 16.92 -11.44
CA PRO A 57 32.72 16.45 -12.36
C PRO A 57 32.49 15.00 -12.81
N PHE A 58 31.93 14.16 -11.95
CA PHE A 58 31.67 12.75 -12.22
C PHE A 58 30.27 12.48 -12.80
N LYS A 59 29.55 13.53 -13.25
CA LYS A 59 28.17 13.37 -13.75
C LYS A 59 28.08 12.35 -14.90
N ILE A 60 29.05 12.36 -15.80
CA ILE A 60 29.07 11.47 -16.97
C ILE A 60 29.26 10.02 -16.53
N ASP A 61 30.19 9.77 -15.61
CA ASP A 61 30.54 8.42 -15.16
C ASP A 61 29.41 7.83 -14.32
N LEU A 62 28.83 8.60 -13.40
CA LEU A 62 27.65 8.18 -12.64
C LEU A 62 26.44 7.83 -13.54
N ILE A 63 26.26 8.53 -14.65
CA ILE A 63 25.19 8.22 -15.62
C ILE A 63 25.50 6.92 -16.37
N LYS A 64 26.77 6.64 -16.69
CA LYS A 64 27.18 5.39 -17.34
C LYS A 64 26.98 4.20 -16.41
N GLU A 65 27.50 4.28 -15.19
CA GLU A 65 27.34 3.23 -14.17
C GLU A 65 25.85 2.93 -13.91
N ALA A 66 25.02 3.97 -13.75
CA ALA A 66 23.59 3.78 -13.55
C ALA A 66 22.90 3.07 -14.73
N LYS A 67 23.35 3.31 -15.97
CA LYS A 67 22.83 2.62 -17.16
C LYS A 67 23.24 1.15 -17.19
N GLU A 68 24.48 0.85 -16.82
CA GLU A 68 25.00 -0.53 -16.76
C GLU A 68 24.24 -1.35 -15.71
N ILE A 69 24.05 -0.81 -14.51
CA ILE A 69 23.24 -1.43 -13.46
C ILE A 69 21.80 -1.67 -13.95
N GLN A 70 21.19 -0.69 -14.62
CA GLN A 70 19.85 -0.87 -15.18
C GLN A 70 19.78 -1.98 -16.24
N LYS A 71 20.83 -2.16 -17.04
CA LYS A 71 20.89 -3.22 -18.04
C LYS A 71 20.96 -4.59 -17.37
N GLN A 72 21.86 -4.76 -16.40
CA GLN A 72 22.00 -6.01 -15.63
C GLN A 72 20.69 -6.39 -14.94
N LEU A 73 20.05 -5.45 -14.24
CA LEU A 73 18.76 -5.71 -13.58
C LEU A 73 17.66 -6.13 -14.56
N LYS A 74 17.63 -5.56 -15.76
CA LYS A 74 16.64 -5.94 -16.79
C LYS A 74 16.88 -7.36 -17.30
N GLU A 75 18.14 -7.74 -17.50
CA GLU A 75 18.52 -9.08 -17.92
C GLU A 75 18.17 -10.11 -16.84
N GLU A 76 18.53 -9.85 -15.58
CA GLU A 76 18.15 -10.72 -14.46
C GLU A 76 16.63 -10.89 -14.30
N ILE A 77 15.86 -9.80 -14.44
CA ILE A 77 14.40 -9.86 -14.39
C ILE A 77 13.86 -10.70 -15.56
N LYS A 78 14.44 -10.56 -16.75
CA LYS A 78 14.03 -11.34 -17.93
C LYS A 78 14.31 -12.83 -17.72
N GLU A 79 15.49 -13.19 -17.21
CA GLU A 79 15.84 -14.57 -16.88
C GLU A 79 14.92 -15.16 -15.81
N LYS A 80 14.67 -14.42 -14.73
CA LYS A 80 13.73 -14.85 -13.67
C LYS A 80 12.33 -15.10 -14.24
N LYS A 81 11.85 -14.23 -15.14
CA LYS A 81 10.56 -14.41 -15.81
C LYS A 81 10.52 -15.67 -16.68
N LEU A 82 11.59 -15.96 -17.42
CA LEU A 82 11.67 -17.18 -18.24
C LEU A 82 11.63 -18.43 -17.37
N LYS A 83 12.44 -18.49 -16.30
CA LYS A 83 12.45 -19.61 -15.35
C LYS A 83 11.07 -19.83 -14.69
N LEU A 84 10.40 -18.75 -14.30
CA LEU A 84 9.03 -18.84 -13.75
C LEU A 84 8.02 -19.36 -14.78
N LYS A 85 8.14 -18.95 -16.05
CA LYS A 85 7.28 -19.46 -17.13
C LYS A 85 7.50 -20.96 -17.37
N GLU A 86 8.74 -21.45 -17.29
CA GLU A 86 9.06 -22.87 -17.40
C GLU A 86 8.46 -23.68 -16.24
N ILE A 87 8.64 -23.23 -14.99
CA ILE A 87 8.07 -23.89 -13.81
C ILE A 87 6.54 -23.95 -13.91
N ASN A 88 5.89 -22.85 -14.28
CA ASN A 88 4.43 -22.81 -14.43
C ASN A 88 3.91 -23.74 -15.54
N LYS A 89 4.69 -24.00 -16.61
CA LYS A 89 4.31 -24.98 -17.64
C LYS A 89 4.36 -26.41 -17.10
N VAL A 90 5.40 -26.74 -16.32
CA VAL A 90 5.54 -28.06 -15.70
C VAL A 90 4.39 -28.33 -14.72
N LEU A 91 4.12 -27.38 -13.82
CA LEU A 91 3.01 -27.50 -12.85
C LEU A 91 1.65 -27.69 -13.52
N LYS A 92 1.36 -26.94 -14.58
CA LYS A 92 0.12 -27.13 -15.35
C LYS A 92 0.02 -28.50 -15.99
N ASN A 93 1.13 -29.04 -16.50
CA ASN A 93 1.13 -30.38 -17.08
C ASN A 93 0.88 -31.47 -16.02
N GLU A 94 1.37 -31.27 -14.79
CA GLU A 94 1.11 -32.16 -13.64
C GLU A 94 -0.35 -32.10 -13.18
N GLU A 95 -0.95 -30.90 -13.04
CA GLU A 95 -2.37 -30.74 -12.67
C GLU A 95 -3.32 -31.39 -13.71
N ASN A 96 -3.00 -31.28 -15.00
CA ASN A 96 -3.77 -31.94 -16.08
C ASN A 96 -3.65 -33.49 -16.07
N LEU A 97 -2.66 -34.06 -15.39
CA LEU A 97 -2.52 -35.50 -15.20
C LEU A 97 -3.33 -36.00 -13.98
N GLU A 98 -3.44 -35.20 -12.92
CA GLU A 98 -4.24 -35.53 -11.73
C GLU A 98 -5.76 -35.46 -11.99
N GLU A 99 -6.23 -34.55 -12.85
CA GLU A 99 -7.66 -34.46 -13.25
C GLU A 99 -8.16 -35.67 -14.07
N LYS A 100 -7.27 -36.54 -14.58
CA LYS A 100 -7.63 -37.75 -15.33
C LYS A 100 -7.83 -39.00 -14.46
N ILE A 101 -7.81 -38.86 -13.14
CA ILE A 101 -8.23 -39.93 -12.22
C ILE A 101 -9.73 -39.77 -11.98
N PRO A 102 -10.60 -40.73 -12.37
CA PRO A 102 -12.03 -40.61 -12.12
C PRO A 102 -12.30 -40.77 -10.61
N ILE A 103 -12.43 -39.65 -9.91
CA ILE A 103 -12.75 -39.63 -8.48
C ILE A 103 -14.23 -40.00 -8.30
N PHE A 104 -14.48 -41.24 -7.92
CA PHE A 104 -15.78 -41.73 -7.46
C PHE A 104 -16.07 -41.19 -6.04
N THR A 105 -16.45 -39.91 -5.91
CA THR A 105 -16.94 -39.37 -4.63
C THR A 105 -18.12 -38.41 -4.83
N ASN A 106 -19.27 -38.97 -5.19
CA ASN A 106 -20.56 -38.27 -5.20
C ASN A 106 -21.53 -38.89 -4.18
N LEU A 107 -21.13 -39.03 -2.90
CA LEU A 107 -22.04 -39.52 -1.85
C LEU A 107 -22.11 -38.67 -0.56
N PHE A 108 -21.41 -37.53 -0.49
CA PHE A 108 -21.41 -36.69 0.72
C PHE A 108 -21.66 -35.20 0.42
N ARG A 109 -22.70 -34.88 -0.34
CA ARG A 109 -23.31 -33.53 -0.32
C ARG A 109 -24.69 -33.62 0.32
N LYS A 110 -24.73 -33.77 1.64
CA LYS A 110 -25.93 -33.46 2.44
C LYS A 110 -25.94 -31.96 2.72
N ASP A 111 -26.89 -31.29 2.09
CA ASP A 111 -27.55 -30.04 2.47
C ASP A 111 -27.08 -29.39 3.78
N LEU A 112 -26.21 -28.39 3.68
CA LEU A 112 -26.05 -27.38 4.75
C LEU A 112 -27.05 -26.26 4.47
N LYS A 113 -28.29 -26.43 4.93
CA LYS A 113 -29.27 -25.33 5.03
C LYS A 113 -28.73 -24.28 6.02
N GLU A 114 -28.85 -23.02 5.63
CA GLU A 114 -28.43 -21.85 6.39
C GLU A 114 -29.12 -21.84 7.76
N ILE A 115 -28.35 -21.80 8.85
CA ILE A 115 -28.89 -21.54 10.18
C ILE A 115 -29.13 -20.02 10.25
N GLU A 116 -30.36 -19.61 9.96
CA GLU A 116 -30.89 -18.31 10.34
C GLU A 116 -30.96 -18.27 11.88
N GLY A 117 -30.11 -17.45 12.49
CA GLY A 117 -30.05 -17.31 13.94
C GLY A 117 -29.61 -15.91 14.33
N ASN A 118 -30.58 -15.07 14.70
CA ASN A 118 -30.33 -13.79 15.36
C ASN A 118 -29.98 -14.02 16.83
N GLU A 119 -28.90 -14.75 17.10
CA GLU A 119 -28.38 -14.93 18.45
C GLU A 119 -27.74 -13.62 18.92
N ARG A 120 -28.02 -13.21 20.16
CA ARG A 120 -27.27 -12.13 20.83
C ARG A 120 -25.85 -12.62 21.12
N VAL A 121 -24.99 -12.52 20.11
CA VAL A 121 -23.56 -12.82 20.26
C VAL A 121 -22.92 -11.76 21.14
N ASP A 122 -22.12 -12.19 22.13
CA ASP A 122 -21.33 -11.29 22.96
C ASP A 122 -20.55 -10.29 22.10
N ARG A 123 -20.42 -9.06 22.59
CA ARG A 123 -19.75 -7.97 21.84
C ARG A 123 -18.36 -8.39 21.38
N ASP A 124 -17.67 -9.21 22.18
CA ASP A 124 -16.31 -9.66 21.90
C ASP A 124 -16.25 -10.76 20.84
N LEU A 125 -17.21 -11.70 20.83
CA LEU A 125 -17.39 -12.66 19.74
C LEU A 125 -17.74 -11.95 18.41
N LYS A 126 -18.56 -10.91 18.46
CA LYS A 126 -18.88 -10.09 17.28
C LYS A 126 -17.66 -9.32 16.76
N LYS A 127 -16.80 -8.82 17.66
CA LYS A 127 -15.52 -8.19 17.30
C LYS A 127 -14.55 -9.22 16.69
N ALA A 128 -14.44 -10.41 17.28
CA ALA A 128 -13.61 -11.50 16.79
C ALA A 128 -14.03 -11.96 15.38
N ARG A 129 -15.33 -12.22 15.18
CA ARG A 129 -15.91 -12.53 13.85
C ARG A 129 -15.62 -11.44 12.82
N LYS A 130 -15.78 -10.15 13.19
CA LYS A 130 -15.41 -9.03 12.31
C LYS A 130 -13.91 -8.98 12.00
N LYS A 131 -13.04 -9.30 12.96
CA LYS A 131 -11.58 -9.37 12.78
C LYS A 131 -11.22 -10.50 11.81
N ILE A 132 -11.77 -11.69 12.00
CA ILE A 132 -11.58 -12.85 11.10
C ILE A 132 -12.08 -12.51 9.69
N LYS A 133 -13.27 -11.91 9.55
CA LYS A 133 -13.81 -11.49 8.24
C LYS A 133 -12.90 -10.47 7.54
N ARG A 134 -12.32 -9.52 8.29
CA ARG A 134 -11.33 -8.56 7.75
C ARG A 134 -10.04 -9.24 7.32
N MET A 135 -9.55 -10.21 8.10
CA MET A 135 -8.36 -10.99 7.75
C MET A 135 -8.59 -11.81 6.49
N ARG A 136 -9.72 -12.54 6.38
CA ARG A 136 -10.10 -13.28 5.17
C ARG A 136 -10.21 -12.38 3.94
N LYS A 137 -10.79 -11.19 4.07
CA LYS A 137 -10.82 -10.22 2.96
C LYS A 137 -9.43 -9.76 2.54
N ARG A 138 -8.49 -9.62 3.47
CA ARG A 138 -7.09 -9.25 3.16
C ARG A 138 -6.35 -10.39 2.47
N THR A 139 -6.50 -11.62 2.97
CA THR A 139 -5.88 -12.80 2.36
C THR A 139 -6.45 -13.05 0.97
N ASN A 140 -7.76 -12.97 0.78
CA ASN A 140 -8.38 -13.15 -0.53
C ASN A 140 -7.98 -12.05 -1.49
N LYS A 141 -7.91 -10.79 -1.04
CA LYS A 141 -7.43 -9.69 -1.89
C LYS A 141 -5.94 -9.82 -2.23
N ALA A 142 -5.13 -10.40 -1.35
CA ALA A 142 -3.74 -10.72 -1.65
C ALA A 142 -3.65 -11.88 -2.65
N ALA A 143 -4.50 -12.90 -2.52
CA ALA A 143 -4.60 -14.01 -3.46
C ALA A 143 -5.11 -13.55 -4.83
N GLU A 144 -6.12 -12.69 -4.91
CA GLU A 144 -6.58 -12.06 -6.15
C GLU A 144 -5.48 -11.24 -6.80
N LYS A 145 -4.74 -10.42 -6.03
CA LYS A 145 -3.59 -9.69 -6.59
C LYS A 145 -2.49 -10.61 -7.09
N LEU A 146 -2.20 -11.68 -6.36
CA LEU A 146 -1.26 -12.70 -6.82
C LEU A 146 -1.79 -13.34 -8.11
N ALA A 147 -3.08 -13.70 -8.17
CA ALA A 147 -3.71 -14.27 -9.36
C ALA A 147 -3.71 -13.30 -10.55
N ASP A 148 -3.92 -12.00 -10.31
CA ASP A 148 -3.84 -10.93 -11.32
C ASP A 148 -2.40 -10.70 -11.79
N ASP A 149 -1.43 -10.72 -10.86
CA ASP A 149 -0.01 -10.67 -11.20
C ASP A 149 0.39 -11.92 -12.01
N PHE A 150 -0.15 -13.09 -11.67
CA PHE A 150 0.02 -14.32 -12.43
C PHE A 150 -0.71 -14.30 -13.78
N SER A 151 -1.89 -13.69 -13.88
CA SER A 151 -2.67 -13.61 -15.12
C SER A 151 -2.05 -12.63 -16.12
N VAL A 152 -1.57 -11.47 -15.66
CA VAL A 152 -0.78 -10.52 -16.47
C VAL A 152 0.55 -11.15 -16.92
N VAL A 153 1.12 -12.05 -16.11
CA VAL A 153 2.30 -12.86 -16.50
C VAL A 153 1.95 -13.97 -17.50
N MET A 154 0.69 -14.42 -17.55
CA MET A 154 0.19 -15.48 -18.44
C MET A 154 -0.35 -14.96 -19.79
N GLU A 155 -0.87 -13.73 -19.84
CA GLU A 155 -1.41 -13.10 -21.07
C GLU A 155 -0.35 -12.30 -21.87
N LEU A 156 0.88 -12.11 -21.35
CA LEU A 156 2.06 -11.56 -22.04
C LEU A 156 3.06 -12.64 -22.44
#